data_AF-A0A3B1AMV2-F1
#
_entry.id   AF-A0A3B1AMV2-F1
#
_cell.length_a   1.000
_cell.length_b   1.000
_cell.length_c   1.000
_cell.angle_alpha   90.00
_cell.angle_beta   90.00
_cell.angle_gamma   90.00
#
_symmetry.space_group_name_H-M   'P 1'
#
loop_
_entity.id
_entity.type
_entity.pdbx_description
1 polymer ?
#
loop_
_entity_poly.entity_id
_entity_poly.type
_entity_poly.pdbx_seq_one_letter_code
_entity_poly.pdbx_strand_id
1 'polypeptide(L)'
;MFNRIFNLTLVTFFSAVLLACGGGGGGTPAAPAVAAEPVLNFTQSKAFRFTWIDAPDATFYRLLENPDGGSGFTQVGADIAQGAEVYDHIVPLYARLNAQYILQSCNAGGCTDFSVLAVSGSLVAAIGYLKASNTEAGDRFGIALSLSGDGNTLAVGAYFEDSNAVGDQADNSQDSSGAVYVFTRSGSTWNQQAYLKASNTDIGDRFGFALALNEDGNTLAVGAYFESSNAVGVDGDQADNSMTASGAVYVFTRGGSTWSQQAYLKASNTEAVDRFGYTLSLDNTGNTLAVGAYLEDSNANSIDGNQLDNSEINSGAVYIFTSNNGSWGQQAYLKASNAEEADFFGVALTLNEDGNTLAVGAYREDSGTGGNQLDNTATNSGAVYVFARIGGIWSQQAYLKANNIDIGDRFGVAVSLSADSNTLAVAANFEDSSANGVGGNPVSNVSADSGAVYVFTRSGGLIGGTWSQQAYLKASNTDTDDLFGTSVGLSDDGNTLAVGAAQEDSNAIGINNDQNNNLAPISGSVYIFTRINGLWDQQAYLKASNTQANDQFGFALDLSGDGNTLAVAASLEDSNALDVGGNQTDNSENGSGAVYLY
;
A
#
# COMPACT_ATOMS: atom_id res chain seq x y z
N MET A 1 67.75 24.97 2.17
CA MET A 1 68.52 25.42 3.35
C MET A 1 67.66 26.40 4.14
N PHE A 2 67.37 26.05 5.41
CA PHE A 2 66.97 26.93 6.55
C PHE A 2 65.76 27.88 6.39
N ASN A 3 64.90 28.15 7.38
CA ASN A 3 64.58 27.63 8.71
C ASN A 3 63.23 28.25 9.14
N ARG A 4 62.60 27.68 10.17
CA ARG A 4 61.35 28.11 10.85
C ARG A 4 61.35 29.57 11.36
N ILE A 5 60.16 30.11 11.71
CA ILE A 5 59.77 30.52 13.09
C ILE A 5 58.32 31.07 13.11
N PHE A 6 57.57 30.66 14.15
CA PHE A 6 56.23 31.09 14.58
C PHE A 6 56.23 32.49 15.21
N ASN A 7 55.11 33.21 15.15
CA ASN A 7 54.81 34.32 16.07
C ASN A 7 53.38 34.23 16.63
N LEU A 8 53.29 34.62 17.89
CA LEU A 8 52.24 34.46 18.87
C LEU A 8 51.62 35.84 19.17
N THR A 9 50.28 35.96 19.32
CA THR A 9 49.67 37.19 19.86
C THR A 9 48.54 36.89 20.84
N LEU A 10 48.90 37.06 22.12
CA LEU A 10 48.22 37.64 23.29
C LEU A 10 46.71 37.94 23.25
N VAL A 11 45.96 37.40 24.23
CA VAL A 11 44.73 38.03 24.76
C VAL A 11 44.81 38.09 26.29
N THR A 12 44.52 39.28 26.82
CA THR A 12 44.63 39.73 28.21
C THR A 12 43.48 39.25 29.10
N PHE A 13 43.81 38.78 30.31
CA PHE A 13 42.88 38.47 31.40
C PHE A 13 42.52 39.75 32.19
N PHE A 14 41.22 39.97 32.42
CA PHE A 14 40.72 40.87 33.45
C PHE A 14 40.06 40.02 34.55
N SER A 15 40.66 39.99 35.74
CA SER A 15 40.08 39.40 36.93
C SER A 15 39.21 40.42 37.65
N ALA A 16 37.92 40.11 37.83
CA ALA A 16 37.05 40.77 38.80
C ALA A 16 36.57 39.72 39.81
N VAL A 17 36.88 39.97 41.07
CA VAL A 17 36.54 39.16 42.24
C VAL A 17 35.04 39.29 42.52
N LEU A 18 34.32 38.17 42.52
CA LEU A 18 32.99 38.06 43.12
C LEU A 18 33.09 37.25 44.42
N LEU A 19 32.60 37.87 45.50
CA LEU A 19 32.57 37.32 46.85
C LEU A 19 31.74 36.05 46.90
N ALA A 20 32.37 34.97 47.38
CA ALA A 20 31.70 33.77 47.83
C ALA A 20 30.93 34.06 49.13
N CYS A 21 29.61 34.01 49.08
CA CYS A 21 28.80 33.59 50.22
C CYS A 21 28.65 32.08 50.15
N GLY A 22 29.14 31.38 51.17
CA GLY A 22 28.92 29.96 51.35
C GLY A 22 27.52 29.65 51.88
N GLY A 23 26.99 28.50 51.47
CA GLY A 23 25.85 27.85 52.11
C GLY A 23 24.82 27.32 51.12
N GLY A 24 24.89 26.02 50.80
CA GLY A 24 23.83 25.31 50.08
C GLY A 24 24.39 24.14 49.27
N GLY A 25 24.11 22.91 49.70
CA GLY A 25 24.70 21.70 49.12
C GLY A 25 24.40 21.56 47.62
N GLY A 26 25.45 21.26 46.84
CA GLY A 26 25.34 20.75 45.48
C GLY A 26 24.80 19.33 45.47
N GLY A 27 23.59 19.14 45.99
CA GLY A 27 22.79 17.96 45.69
C GLY A 27 22.42 18.04 44.22
N THR A 28 22.57 16.93 43.51
CA THR A 28 21.89 16.75 42.21
C THR A 28 20.44 17.20 42.38
N PRO A 29 19.88 18.01 41.45
CA PRO A 29 18.47 18.40 41.54
C PRO A 29 17.61 17.15 41.70
N ALA A 30 16.52 17.23 42.45
CA ALA A 30 15.59 16.11 42.53
C ALA A 30 14.88 15.95 41.18
N ALA A 31 14.44 14.72 40.86
CA ALA A 31 13.57 14.50 39.72
C ALA A 31 12.30 15.38 39.86
N PRO A 32 11.75 15.91 38.75
CA PRO A 32 10.57 16.78 38.80
C PRO A 32 9.40 16.09 39.49
N ALA A 33 8.62 16.83 40.26
CA ALA A 33 7.38 16.29 40.82
C ALA A 33 6.30 16.19 39.74
N VAL A 34 5.41 15.21 39.88
CA VAL A 34 4.29 15.00 38.96
C VAL A 34 3.33 16.21 39.00
N ALA A 35 2.90 16.68 37.83
CA ALA A 35 1.90 17.74 37.68
C ALA A 35 0.46 17.18 37.68
N ALA A 36 -0.50 17.90 37.09
CA ALA A 36 -1.79 17.31 36.75
C ALA A 36 -1.59 16.14 35.78
N GLU A 37 -2.36 15.07 35.95
CA GLU A 37 -2.23 13.87 35.13
C GLU A 37 -2.48 14.19 33.63
N PRO A 38 -1.66 13.61 32.72
CA PRO A 38 -1.83 13.78 31.29
C PRO A 38 -3.15 13.16 30.81
N VAL A 39 -3.62 13.62 29.66
CA VAL A 39 -4.80 13.09 28.97
C VAL A 39 -4.37 12.52 27.63
N LEU A 40 -4.89 11.33 27.30
CA LEU A 40 -4.78 10.71 25.98
C LEU A 40 -6.11 10.89 25.23
N ASN A 41 -6.04 11.49 24.05
CA ASN A 41 -7.15 11.60 23.10
C ASN A 41 -6.77 10.98 21.75
N PHE A 42 -7.78 10.61 20.96
CA PHE A 42 -7.60 10.07 19.62
C PHE A 42 -8.00 11.13 18.59
N THR A 43 -7.13 11.37 17.62
CA THR A 43 -7.33 12.36 16.55
C THR A 43 -7.02 11.72 15.21
N GLN A 44 -7.72 12.17 14.17
CA GLN A 44 -7.65 11.57 12.83
C GLN A 44 -6.23 11.42 12.31
N SER A 45 -6.08 10.53 11.33
CA SER A 45 -4.80 10.22 10.71
C SER A 45 -3.81 9.62 11.71
N LYS A 46 -4.32 8.67 12.51
CA LYS A 46 -3.58 7.73 13.34
C LYS A 46 -2.87 8.34 14.55
N ALA A 47 -3.36 9.49 15.01
CA ALA A 47 -2.68 10.29 16.01
C ALA A 47 -3.28 10.07 17.41
N PHE A 48 -2.43 9.60 18.33
CA PHE A 48 -2.68 9.56 19.76
C PHE A 48 -2.13 10.86 20.37
N ARG A 49 -3.03 11.75 20.76
CA ARG A 49 -2.71 13.08 21.29
C ARG A 49 -2.61 13.04 22.80
N PHE A 50 -1.41 13.26 23.30
CA PHE A 50 -1.12 13.46 24.71
C PHE A 50 -1.14 14.95 25.02
N THR A 51 -1.87 15.35 26.06
CA THR A 51 -1.87 16.72 26.58
C THR A 51 -1.58 16.73 28.06
N TRP A 52 -0.71 17.63 28.53
CA TRP A 52 -0.34 17.75 29.93
C TRP A 52 -0.05 19.20 30.29
N ILE A 53 0.12 19.46 31.59
CA ILE A 53 0.59 20.75 32.11
C ILE A 53 2.03 20.58 32.54
N ASP A 54 2.86 21.57 32.26
CA ASP A 54 4.27 21.48 32.61
C ASP A 54 4.52 21.26 34.11
N ALA A 55 5.32 20.24 34.42
CA ALA A 55 5.79 19.96 35.77
C ALA A 55 6.82 21.00 36.21
N PRO A 56 6.73 21.52 37.46
CA PRO A 56 7.78 22.35 38.02
C PRO A 56 9.14 21.66 37.96
N ASP A 57 10.17 22.40 37.57
CA ASP A 57 11.57 21.94 37.47
C ASP A 57 11.82 20.83 36.43
N ALA A 58 10.84 20.45 35.61
CA ALA A 58 11.05 19.65 34.41
C ALA A 58 11.80 20.47 33.36
N THR A 59 12.66 19.81 32.59
CA THR A 59 13.40 20.42 31.47
C THR A 59 13.09 19.74 30.13
N PHE A 60 12.55 18.53 30.17
CA PHE A 60 12.05 17.77 29.03
C PHE A 60 11.13 16.64 29.52
N TYR A 61 10.46 15.97 28.59
CA TYR A 61 9.61 14.81 28.82
C TYR A 61 10.00 13.63 27.95
N ARG A 62 9.57 12.44 28.35
CA ARG A 62 9.67 11.22 27.56
C ARG A 62 8.31 10.55 27.48
N LEU A 63 7.94 10.07 26.30
CA LEU A 63 6.81 9.17 26.16
C LEU A 63 7.35 7.75 26.13
N LEU A 64 6.91 6.91 27.06
CA LEU A 64 7.14 5.48 27.03
C LEU A 64 5.89 4.77 26.51
N GLU A 65 6.08 3.77 25.67
CA GLU A 65 5.03 2.92 25.09
C GLU A 65 5.25 1.47 25.51
N ASN A 66 4.16 0.81 25.89
CA ASN A 66 3.99 -0.63 25.94
C ASN A 66 2.97 -1.00 24.86
N PRO A 67 3.40 -1.38 23.64
CA PRO A 67 2.55 -1.38 22.45
C PRO A 67 1.39 -2.38 22.48
N ASP A 68 1.52 -3.46 23.24
CA ASP A 68 0.56 -4.57 23.34
C ASP A 68 0.00 -4.76 24.76
N GLY A 69 0.44 -3.93 25.72
CA GLY A 69 0.08 -4.04 27.13
C GLY A 69 0.85 -5.13 27.91
N GLY A 70 1.69 -5.94 27.26
CA GLY A 70 2.41 -7.07 27.88
C GLY A 70 3.93 -7.06 27.68
N SER A 71 4.43 -6.33 26.69
CA SER A 71 5.84 -6.28 26.27
C SER A 71 6.71 -5.39 27.14
N GLY A 72 6.10 -4.47 27.90
CA GLY A 72 6.80 -3.54 28.79
C GLY A 72 7.03 -2.18 28.14
N PHE A 73 7.45 -1.20 28.95
CA PHE A 73 7.56 0.20 28.51
C PHE A 73 8.93 0.53 27.92
N THR A 74 8.95 1.10 26.71
CA THR A 74 10.14 1.63 26.05
C THR A 74 9.90 3.05 25.55
N GLN A 75 10.91 3.91 25.57
CA GLN A 75 10.78 5.27 25.06
C GLN A 75 10.49 5.26 23.56
N VAL A 76 9.49 6.04 23.16
CA VAL A 76 9.14 6.31 21.76
C VAL A 76 9.42 7.77 21.42
N GLY A 77 9.97 8.00 20.23
CA GLY A 77 10.37 9.33 19.79
C GLY A 77 11.55 9.92 20.59
N ALA A 78 11.88 11.17 20.26
CA ALA A 78 12.89 11.94 20.97
C ALA A 78 12.36 12.51 22.30
N ASP A 79 13.27 12.98 23.15
CA ASP A 79 12.90 13.77 24.32
C ASP A 79 12.07 15.00 23.89
N ILE A 80 10.91 15.18 24.51
CA ILE A 80 9.96 16.26 24.21
C ILE A 80 10.38 17.48 25.02
N ALA A 81 10.56 18.63 24.38
CA ALA A 81 10.98 19.85 25.07
C ALA A 81 9.95 20.32 26.11
N GLN A 82 10.43 20.95 27.19
CA GLN A 82 9.56 21.70 28.11
C GLN A 82 8.78 22.77 27.35
N GLY A 83 7.54 23.04 27.77
CA GLY A 83 6.63 24.00 27.15
C GLY A 83 5.88 23.47 25.93
N ALA A 84 6.09 22.20 25.55
CA ALA A 84 5.34 21.59 24.45
C ALA A 84 3.86 21.38 24.82
N GLU A 85 3.59 20.85 26.02
CA GLU A 85 2.26 20.57 26.60
C GLU A 85 1.30 19.69 25.77
N VAL A 86 1.65 19.39 24.52
CA VAL A 86 0.94 18.56 23.57
C VAL A 86 1.96 17.73 22.77
N TYR A 87 1.64 16.47 22.52
CA TYR A 87 2.42 15.59 21.65
C TYR A 87 1.50 14.63 20.91
N ASP A 88 1.62 14.60 19.58
CA ASP A 88 0.91 13.65 18.73
C ASP A 88 1.84 12.48 18.40
N HIS A 89 1.47 11.29 18.88
CA HIS A 89 2.16 10.05 18.54
C HIS A 89 1.39 9.34 17.42
N ILE A 90 2.03 9.16 16.27
CA ILE A 90 1.45 8.47 15.12
C ILE A 90 1.73 6.98 15.25
N VAL A 91 0.69 6.17 15.16
CA VAL A 91 0.79 4.73 15.42
C VAL A 91 0.03 3.90 14.38
N PRO A 92 0.46 2.66 14.09
CA PRO A 92 -0.40 1.68 13.43
C PRO A 92 -1.58 1.34 14.36
N LEU A 93 -2.78 1.80 14.04
CA LEU A 93 -3.96 1.67 14.90
C LEU A 93 -4.30 0.20 15.21
N TYR A 94 -4.18 -0.68 14.20
CA TYR A 94 -4.42 -2.11 14.35
C TYR A 94 -3.44 -2.79 15.32
N ALA A 95 -2.28 -2.18 15.59
CA ALA A 95 -1.26 -2.72 16.47
C ALA A 95 -1.17 -2.02 17.83
N ARG A 96 -2.10 -1.11 18.17
CA ARG A 96 -2.11 -0.36 19.44
C ARG A 96 -3.41 -0.45 20.23
N LEU A 97 -4.27 -1.41 19.91
CA LEU A 97 -5.55 -1.61 20.61
C LEU A 97 -5.40 -1.83 22.12
N ASN A 98 -4.34 -2.51 22.53
CA ASN A 98 -4.03 -2.82 23.93
C ASN A 98 -2.86 -1.99 24.48
N ALA A 99 -2.44 -0.95 23.75
CA ALA A 99 -1.27 -0.19 24.11
C ALA A 99 -1.47 0.59 25.41
N GLN A 100 -0.36 0.79 26.12
CA GLN A 100 -0.31 1.61 27.32
C GLN A 100 0.85 2.59 27.19
N TYR A 101 0.69 3.76 27.79
CA TYR A 101 1.69 4.83 27.75
C TYR A 101 2.01 5.38 29.13
N ILE A 102 3.24 5.83 29.30
CA ILE A 102 3.69 6.62 30.46
C ILE A 102 4.36 7.87 29.93
N LEU A 103 3.88 9.05 30.32
CA LEU A 103 4.66 10.27 30.19
C LEU A 103 5.62 10.34 31.38
N GLN A 104 6.86 10.77 31.16
CA GLN A 104 7.83 11.05 32.22
C GLN A 104 8.20 12.53 32.20
N SER A 105 8.17 13.20 33.35
CA SER A 105 8.80 14.53 33.51
C SER A 105 10.26 14.35 33.95
N CYS A 106 11.20 15.00 33.25
CA CYS A 106 12.63 14.74 33.44
C CYS A 106 13.46 16.03 33.60
N ASN A 107 14.53 15.92 34.40
CA ASN A 107 15.61 16.89 34.46
C ASN A 107 16.96 16.21 34.69
N ALA A 108 18.02 16.99 34.92
CA ALA A 108 19.37 16.45 35.20
C ALA A 108 19.44 15.55 36.46
N GLY A 109 18.42 15.61 37.31
CA GLY A 109 18.24 14.82 38.53
C GLY A 109 17.58 13.46 38.34
N GLY A 110 16.93 13.24 37.19
CA GLY A 110 16.19 12.01 36.89
C GLY A 110 14.82 12.29 36.28
N CYS A 111 14.03 11.22 36.14
CA CYS A 111 12.68 11.25 35.61
C CYS A 111 11.69 10.73 36.65
N THR A 112 10.47 11.26 36.59
CA THR A 112 9.33 10.79 37.39
C THR A 112 8.20 10.42 36.44
N ASP A 113 7.61 9.24 36.65
CA ASP A 113 6.51 8.71 35.85
C ASP A 113 5.19 9.37 36.25
N PHE A 114 4.38 9.72 35.25
CA PHE A 114 2.95 9.93 35.42
C PHE A 114 2.21 8.58 35.49
N SER A 115 0.90 8.62 35.80
CA SER A 115 0.09 7.41 35.76
C SER A 115 0.01 6.79 34.36
N VAL A 116 -0.22 5.48 34.31
CA VAL A 116 -0.37 4.75 33.04
C VAL A 116 -1.63 5.20 32.31
N LEU A 117 -1.46 5.62 31.06
CA LEU A 117 -2.54 5.92 30.12
C LEU A 117 -2.78 4.71 29.23
N ALA A 118 -3.85 3.96 29.50
CA ALA A 118 -4.25 2.83 28.66
C ALA A 118 -5.08 3.31 27.47
N VAL A 119 -4.83 2.74 26.29
CA VAL A 119 -5.75 2.84 25.16
C VAL A 119 -7.03 2.11 25.55
N SER A 120 -8.14 2.85 25.58
CA SER A 120 -9.44 2.31 25.94
C SER A 120 -10.54 2.99 25.12
N GLY A 121 -11.63 2.26 24.86
CA GLY A 121 -12.71 2.73 24.01
C GLY A 121 -12.45 2.54 22.53
N SER A 122 -13.18 3.28 21.70
CA SER A 122 -13.13 3.17 20.24
C SER A 122 -12.01 4.03 19.64
N LEU A 123 -11.22 3.45 18.74
CA LEU A 123 -10.21 4.16 17.94
C LEU A 123 -10.78 4.82 16.68
N VAL A 124 -12.10 4.80 16.46
CA VAL A 124 -12.75 5.38 15.26
C VAL A 124 -12.31 6.83 15.02
N ALA A 125 -12.18 7.64 16.07
CA ALA A 125 -11.75 9.03 15.95
C ALA A 125 -10.29 9.21 15.47
N ALA A 126 -9.47 8.16 15.55
CA ALA A 126 -8.10 8.17 15.04
C ALA A 126 -7.99 7.77 13.57
N ILE A 127 -9.02 7.15 12.98
CA ILE A 127 -8.98 6.71 11.59
C ILE A 127 -8.86 7.96 10.68
N GLY A 128 -7.85 7.97 9.80
CA GLY A 128 -7.75 9.02 8.79
C GLY A 128 -8.84 8.85 7.73
N TYR A 129 -9.29 9.95 7.15
CA TYR A 129 -10.30 9.96 6.09
C TYR A 129 -9.90 10.99 5.04
N LEU A 130 -9.71 10.54 3.80
CA LEU A 130 -9.25 11.32 2.66
C LEU A 130 -10.28 11.25 1.54
N LYS A 131 -10.53 12.41 0.93
CA LYS A 131 -11.39 12.61 -0.24
C LYS A 131 -10.65 13.46 -1.27
N ALA A 132 -11.12 13.40 -2.51
CA ALA A 132 -10.66 14.30 -3.56
C ALA A 132 -11.03 15.77 -3.22
N SER A 133 -10.19 16.72 -3.65
CA SER A 133 -10.48 18.16 -3.52
C SER A 133 -11.66 18.64 -4.36
N ASN A 134 -12.07 17.85 -5.36
CA ASN A 134 -13.17 18.07 -6.29
C ASN A 134 -14.04 16.80 -6.37
N THR A 135 -14.51 16.31 -5.23
CA THR A 135 -15.32 15.08 -5.16
C THR A 135 -16.62 15.21 -5.96
N GLU A 136 -16.85 14.32 -6.92
CA GLU A 136 -18.09 14.20 -7.68
C GLU A 136 -18.61 12.75 -7.75
N ALA A 137 -19.90 12.59 -8.04
CA ALA A 137 -20.53 11.27 -8.11
C ALA A 137 -19.91 10.42 -9.22
N GLY A 138 -19.53 9.20 -8.85
CA GLY A 138 -19.01 8.21 -9.80
C GLY A 138 -17.52 8.32 -10.11
N ASP A 139 -16.79 9.31 -9.58
CA ASP A 139 -15.34 9.47 -9.79
C ASP A 139 -14.53 8.28 -9.28
N ARG A 140 -15.07 7.54 -8.29
CA ARG A 140 -14.48 6.37 -7.65
C ARG A 140 -13.08 6.64 -7.10
N PHE A 141 -12.93 7.74 -6.36
CA PHE A 141 -11.71 8.04 -5.63
C PHE A 141 -11.33 6.86 -4.72
N GLY A 142 -10.10 6.35 -4.86
CA GLY A 142 -9.64 5.17 -4.15
C GLY A 142 -9.68 3.88 -4.97
N ILE A 143 -9.97 3.91 -6.28
CA ILE A 143 -9.92 2.68 -7.10
C ILE A 143 -8.54 2.00 -7.04
N ALA A 144 -7.48 2.79 -6.91
CA ALA A 144 -6.09 2.37 -6.80
C ALA A 144 -5.38 3.25 -5.78
N LEU A 145 -4.47 2.64 -5.02
CA LEU A 145 -3.68 3.27 -3.97
C LEU A 145 -2.22 2.89 -4.15
N SER A 146 -1.31 3.81 -3.81
CA SER A 146 0.11 3.48 -3.66
C SER A 146 0.79 4.41 -2.65
N LEU A 147 1.38 3.83 -1.60
CA LEU A 147 2.12 4.48 -0.53
C LEU A 147 3.63 4.47 -0.81
N SER A 148 4.34 5.50 -0.34
CA SER A 148 5.79 5.43 -0.15
C SER A 148 6.12 4.48 1.01
N GLY A 149 7.33 3.93 1.06
CA GLY A 149 7.67 2.92 2.08
C GLY A 149 7.68 3.45 3.51
N ASP A 150 7.89 4.76 3.68
CA ASP A 150 7.74 5.47 4.97
C ASP A 150 6.28 5.86 5.31
N GLY A 151 5.33 5.54 4.42
CA GLY A 151 3.91 5.84 4.55
C GLY A 151 3.57 7.34 4.57
N ASN A 152 4.44 8.23 4.07
CA ASN A 152 4.24 9.68 4.13
C ASN A 152 3.77 10.32 2.82
N THR A 153 3.81 9.59 1.72
CA THR A 153 3.24 10.00 0.43
C THR A 153 2.25 8.94 -0.02
N LEU A 154 1.07 9.35 -0.44
CA LEU A 154 0.02 8.47 -0.94
C LEU A 154 -0.48 9.00 -2.29
N ALA A 155 -0.43 8.17 -3.32
CA ALA A 155 -1.13 8.40 -4.58
C ALA A 155 -2.49 7.69 -4.56
N VAL A 156 -3.54 8.37 -5.02
CA VAL A 156 -4.91 7.85 -5.08
C VAL A 156 -5.51 8.09 -6.46
N GLY A 157 -6.03 7.04 -7.08
CA GLY A 157 -6.68 7.10 -8.39
C GLY A 157 -8.17 7.40 -8.30
N ALA A 158 -8.67 8.19 -9.25
CA ALA A 158 -10.09 8.43 -9.52
C ALA A 158 -10.31 8.33 -11.03
N TYR A 159 -10.35 7.11 -11.53
CA TYR A 159 -10.25 6.81 -12.98
C TYR A 159 -11.49 7.20 -13.80
N PHE A 160 -12.59 7.56 -13.13
CA PHE A 160 -13.80 8.09 -13.76
C PHE A 160 -13.97 9.60 -13.59
N GLU A 161 -12.96 10.29 -13.06
CA GLU A 161 -12.99 11.74 -12.97
C GLU A 161 -13.02 12.38 -14.38
N ASP A 162 -13.88 13.39 -14.55
CA ASP A 162 -14.29 13.91 -15.86
C ASP A 162 -13.47 15.11 -16.35
N SER A 163 -12.45 15.53 -15.60
CA SER A 163 -11.82 16.81 -15.89
C SER A 163 -10.91 16.77 -17.10
N ASN A 164 -10.83 17.85 -17.87
CA ASN A 164 -9.83 17.97 -18.94
C ASN A 164 -8.45 18.44 -18.45
N ALA A 165 -8.33 18.86 -17.19
CA ALA A 165 -7.47 20.01 -16.95
C ALA A 165 -6.06 19.72 -16.43
N VAL A 166 -5.10 20.31 -17.15
CA VAL A 166 -3.87 20.85 -16.57
C VAL A 166 -4.18 22.23 -15.93
N GLY A 167 -5.04 22.28 -14.91
CA GLY A 167 -5.21 23.49 -14.06
C GLY A 167 -6.61 23.85 -13.49
N ASP A 168 -7.72 23.30 -14.01
CA ASP A 168 -9.10 23.55 -13.55
C ASP A 168 -9.83 22.23 -13.25
N GLN A 169 -9.86 21.85 -11.97
CA GLN A 169 -10.46 20.59 -11.49
C GLN A 169 -11.99 20.57 -11.52
N ALA A 170 -12.65 21.64 -12.00
CA ALA A 170 -14.10 21.69 -12.13
C ALA A 170 -14.57 21.54 -13.60
N ASP A 171 -13.65 21.22 -14.53
CA ASP A 171 -13.94 21.16 -15.97
C ASP A 171 -14.38 19.76 -16.43
N ASN A 172 -15.64 19.39 -16.23
CA ASN A 172 -16.17 18.07 -16.58
C ASN A 172 -16.46 17.88 -18.08
N SER A 173 -15.55 18.34 -18.95
CA SER A 173 -15.70 18.23 -20.41
C SER A 173 -15.08 16.97 -21.02
N GLN A 174 -14.32 16.18 -20.24
CA GLN A 174 -13.65 14.95 -20.68
C GLN A 174 -14.06 13.76 -19.82
N ASP A 175 -15.30 13.29 -20.06
CA ASP A 175 -15.94 12.18 -19.34
C ASP A 175 -14.98 10.97 -19.16
N SER A 176 -14.85 10.51 -17.92
CA SER A 176 -14.09 9.31 -17.54
C SER A 176 -12.63 9.32 -18.00
N SER A 177 -12.03 10.50 -18.16
CA SER A 177 -10.63 10.63 -18.57
C SER A 177 -9.66 10.31 -17.42
N GLY A 178 -10.11 10.46 -16.18
CA GLY A 178 -9.51 9.96 -14.95
C GLY A 178 -8.39 10.85 -14.37
N ALA A 179 -8.19 10.80 -13.06
CA ALA A 179 -7.22 11.64 -12.34
C ALA A 179 -6.45 10.87 -11.27
N VAL A 180 -5.34 11.47 -10.82
CA VAL A 180 -4.58 11.00 -9.65
C VAL A 180 -4.32 12.14 -8.67
N TYR A 181 -4.53 11.88 -7.39
CA TYR A 181 -4.31 12.80 -6.29
C TYR A 181 -3.13 12.33 -5.48
N VAL A 182 -2.16 13.20 -5.22
CA VAL A 182 -1.00 12.89 -4.38
C VAL A 182 -1.15 13.63 -3.06
N PHE A 183 -1.21 12.89 -1.96
CA PHE A 183 -1.23 13.41 -0.60
C PHE A 183 0.14 13.24 0.05
N THR A 184 0.50 14.20 0.89
CA THR A 184 1.74 14.14 1.70
C THR A 184 1.44 14.43 3.16
N ARG A 185 2.15 13.73 4.05
CA ARG A 185 2.01 13.85 5.50
C ARG A 185 3.08 14.77 6.09
N SER A 186 2.66 15.66 6.99
CA SER A 186 3.53 16.43 7.88
C SER A 186 2.99 16.34 9.31
N GLY A 187 3.70 15.63 10.18
CA GLY A 187 3.18 15.29 11.51
C GLY A 187 1.93 14.42 11.42
N SER A 188 0.84 14.80 12.09
CA SER A 188 -0.47 14.13 12.02
C SER A 188 -1.33 14.58 10.84
N THR A 189 -0.87 15.55 10.03
CA THR A 189 -1.71 16.17 8.99
C THR A 189 -1.34 15.67 7.59
N TRP A 190 -2.33 15.17 6.85
CA TRP A 190 -2.24 14.92 5.42
C TRP A 190 -2.73 16.13 4.64
N ASN A 191 -2.07 16.44 3.53
CA ASN A 191 -2.48 17.49 2.60
C ASN A 191 -2.37 16.98 1.18
N GLN A 192 -3.35 17.29 0.34
CA GLN A 192 -3.21 17.10 -1.10
C GLN A 192 -2.11 18.04 -1.62
N GLN A 193 -1.07 17.44 -2.18
CA GLN A 193 0.05 18.15 -2.78
C GLN A 193 -0.13 18.35 -4.28
N ALA A 194 -0.72 17.37 -4.98
CA ALA A 194 -0.88 17.43 -6.41
C ALA A 194 -2.17 16.77 -6.88
N TYR A 195 -2.61 17.22 -8.05
CA TYR A 195 -3.65 16.65 -8.88
C TYR A 195 -3.02 16.46 -10.26
N LEU A 196 -3.02 15.22 -10.76
CA LEU A 196 -2.29 14.81 -11.96
C LEU A 196 -3.27 14.30 -13.01
N LYS A 197 -2.99 14.65 -14.26
CA LYS A 197 -3.69 14.20 -15.47
C LYS A 197 -2.68 13.75 -16.52
N ALA A 198 -3.11 12.87 -17.42
CA ALA A 198 -2.38 12.57 -18.64
C ALA A 198 -2.17 13.84 -19.48
N SER A 199 -1.01 13.98 -20.13
CA SER A 199 -0.76 15.14 -21.01
C SER A 199 -1.63 15.18 -22.27
N ASN A 200 -2.22 14.05 -22.64
CA ASN A 200 -3.16 13.84 -23.76
C ASN A 200 -4.50 13.31 -23.22
N THR A 201 -5.12 14.04 -22.31
CA THR A 201 -6.39 13.64 -21.68
C THR A 201 -7.51 13.51 -22.73
N ASP A 202 -8.00 12.29 -22.95
CA ASP A 202 -9.16 12.01 -23.81
C ASP A 202 -10.26 11.22 -23.06
N ILE A 203 -11.49 11.29 -23.60
CA ILE A 203 -12.69 10.67 -23.04
C ILE A 203 -12.48 9.17 -22.87
N GLY A 204 -12.67 8.69 -21.64
CA GLY A 204 -12.65 7.26 -21.33
C GLY A 204 -11.27 6.62 -21.29
N ASP A 205 -10.17 7.39 -21.30
CA ASP A 205 -8.80 6.86 -21.16
C ASP A 205 -8.55 6.20 -19.79
N ARG A 206 -9.32 6.61 -18.78
CA ARG A 206 -9.29 6.08 -17.41
C ARG A 206 -7.92 6.15 -16.75
N PHE A 207 -7.25 7.29 -16.90
CA PHE A 207 -5.99 7.58 -16.21
C PHE A 207 -6.16 7.44 -14.69
N GLY A 208 -5.20 6.81 -14.01
CA GLY A 208 -5.26 6.58 -12.57
C GLY A 208 -5.90 5.26 -12.16
N PHE A 209 -6.23 4.38 -13.11
CA PHE A 209 -6.75 3.05 -12.79
C PHE A 209 -5.71 2.14 -12.10
N ALA A 210 -4.43 2.30 -12.43
CA ALA A 210 -3.33 1.58 -11.80
C ALA A 210 -2.24 2.58 -11.39
N LEU A 211 -1.63 2.36 -10.23
CA LEU A 211 -0.60 3.23 -9.65
C LEU A 211 0.57 2.39 -9.14
N ALA A 212 1.78 2.93 -9.26
CA ALA A 212 2.95 2.42 -8.56
C ALA A 212 3.88 3.59 -8.18
N LEU A 213 3.95 3.87 -6.88
CA LEU A 213 4.82 4.87 -6.28
C LEU A 213 6.07 4.17 -5.75
N ASN A 214 7.24 4.78 -5.93
CA ASN A 214 8.47 4.22 -5.39
C ASN A 214 8.66 4.60 -3.90
N GLU A 215 9.65 3.98 -3.27
CA GLU A 215 9.91 4.03 -1.83
C GLU A 215 10.03 5.45 -1.25
N ASP A 216 10.73 6.35 -1.97
CA ASP A 216 10.97 7.72 -1.51
C ASP A 216 9.81 8.69 -1.85
N GLY A 217 8.77 8.19 -2.51
CA GLY A 217 7.59 8.95 -2.89
C GLY A 217 7.81 9.98 -4.00
N ASN A 218 8.86 9.85 -4.82
CA ASN A 218 9.22 10.84 -5.84
C ASN A 218 9.05 10.38 -7.29
N THR A 219 8.78 9.10 -7.55
CA THR A 219 8.51 8.56 -8.89
C THR A 219 7.22 7.77 -8.86
N LEU A 220 6.27 8.17 -9.70
CA LEU A 220 4.94 7.58 -9.79
C LEU A 220 4.67 7.13 -11.21
N ALA A 221 4.39 5.85 -11.41
CA ALA A 221 3.83 5.34 -12.66
C ALA A 221 2.29 5.29 -12.56
N VAL A 222 1.61 5.73 -13.62
CA VAL A 222 0.15 5.78 -13.70
C VAL A 222 -0.34 5.11 -14.97
N GLY A 223 -1.27 4.16 -14.84
CA GLY A 223 -1.88 3.45 -15.95
C GLY A 223 -3.14 4.13 -16.47
N ALA A 224 -3.31 4.13 -17.80
CA ALA A 224 -4.50 4.52 -18.53
C ALA A 224 -4.82 3.41 -19.55
N TYR A 225 -5.38 2.31 -19.07
CA TYR A 225 -5.50 1.07 -19.85
C TYR A 225 -6.51 1.14 -21.00
N PHE A 226 -7.32 2.20 -21.08
CA PHE A 226 -8.22 2.47 -22.20
C PHE A 226 -7.70 3.54 -23.16
N GLU A 227 -6.53 4.14 -22.87
CA GLU A 227 -5.90 5.09 -23.78
C GLU A 227 -5.72 4.46 -25.18
N SER A 228 -6.06 5.23 -26.20
CA SER A 228 -6.03 4.78 -27.57
C SER A 228 -4.84 5.42 -28.29
N SER A 229 -3.94 4.62 -28.85
CA SER A 229 -2.81 5.08 -29.67
C SER A 229 -2.08 3.91 -30.30
N ASN A 230 -1.62 4.03 -31.54
CA ASN A 230 -0.74 3.05 -32.21
C ASN A 230 0.74 3.25 -31.86
N ALA A 231 1.08 4.25 -31.04
CA ALA A 231 2.44 4.50 -30.60
C ALA A 231 3.04 3.25 -29.95
N VAL A 232 4.34 3.03 -30.15
CA VAL A 232 5.08 1.89 -29.58
C VAL A 232 6.28 2.38 -28.78
N GLY A 233 6.63 1.64 -27.73
CA GLY A 233 7.82 1.92 -26.93
C GLY A 233 7.70 3.17 -26.06
N VAL A 234 8.68 4.08 -26.14
CA VAL A 234 8.81 5.22 -25.22
C VAL A 234 8.67 6.53 -25.99
N ASP A 235 7.85 7.43 -25.46
CA ASP A 235 7.63 8.80 -25.93
C ASP A 235 7.22 8.87 -27.41
N GLY A 236 6.33 7.95 -27.82
CA GLY A 236 5.66 8.01 -29.12
C GLY A 236 4.66 9.15 -29.24
N ASP A 237 3.91 9.19 -30.35
CA ASP A 237 2.92 10.25 -30.61
C ASP A 237 1.69 10.10 -29.71
N GLN A 238 1.65 10.88 -28.64
CA GLN A 238 0.53 10.92 -27.68
C GLN A 238 -0.75 11.55 -28.25
N ALA A 239 -0.69 12.21 -29.41
CA ALA A 239 -1.88 12.74 -30.06
C ALA A 239 -2.56 11.69 -30.97
N ASP A 240 -1.89 10.55 -31.22
CA ASP A 240 -2.49 9.47 -32.00
C ASP A 240 -3.58 8.77 -31.19
N ASN A 241 -4.71 8.55 -31.83
CA ASN A 241 -5.89 7.90 -31.26
C ASN A 241 -6.38 6.72 -32.14
N SER A 242 -5.48 6.15 -32.95
CA SER A 242 -5.86 5.25 -34.04
C SER A 242 -5.98 3.78 -33.64
N MET A 243 -5.52 3.39 -32.45
CA MET A 243 -5.59 2.02 -31.93
C MET A 243 -6.40 1.98 -30.63
N THR A 244 -7.62 1.48 -30.68
CA THR A 244 -8.56 1.56 -29.56
C THR A 244 -8.10 0.75 -28.35
N ALA A 245 -8.12 1.37 -27.17
CA ALA A 245 -7.89 0.69 -25.89
C ALA A 245 -6.59 -0.13 -25.83
N SER A 246 -5.56 0.33 -26.53
CA SER A 246 -4.25 -0.31 -26.51
C SER A 246 -3.51 -0.05 -25.20
N GLY A 247 -3.86 1.04 -24.52
CA GLY A 247 -3.48 1.37 -23.15
C GLY A 247 -2.09 2.01 -23.04
N ALA A 248 -1.88 2.85 -22.04
CA ALA A 248 -0.63 3.59 -21.84
C ALA A 248 -0.22 3.64 -20.36
N VAL A 249 1.05 3.96 -20.13
CA VAL A 249 1.59 4.30 -18.80
C VAL A 249 2.33 5.61 -18.85
N TYR A 250 2.11 6.44 -17.84
CA TYR A 250 2.75 7.74 -17.68
C TYR A 250 3.63 7.70 -16.44
N VAL A 251 4.89 8.09 -16.56
CA VAL A 251 5.81 8.19 -15.42
C VAL A 251 5.93 9.65 -15.03
N PHE A 252 5.64 9.97 -13.78
CA PHE A 252 5.81 11.29 -13.18
C PHE A 252 6.96 11.27 -12.18
N THR A 253 7.68 12.38 -12.11
CA THR A 253 8.73 12.61 -11.12
C THR A 253 8.47 13.88 -10.33
N ARG A 254 8.87 13.86 -9.05
CA ARG A 254 8.68 14.97 -8.11
C ARG A 254 9.99 15.72 -7.88
N GLY A 255 9.97 17.02 -8.13
CA GLY A 255 11.01 17.97 -7.75
C GLY A 255 10.48 18.97 -6.72
N GLY A 256 10.83 18.80 -5.44
CA GLY A 256 10.26 19.60 -4.36
C GLY A 256 8.78 19.28 -4.13
N SER A 257 7.87 20.19 -4.48
CA SER A 257 6.41 19.97 -4.46
C SER A 257 5.81 19.82 -5.85
N THR A 258 6.62 19.95 -6.91
CA THR A 258 6.13 19.92 -8.29
C THR A 258 6.28 18.53 -8.87
N TRP A 259 5.19 18.00 -9.39
CA TRP A 259 5.18 16.76 -10.18
C TRP A 259 5.20 17.09 -11.67
N SER A 260 6.03 16.38 -12.42
CA SER A 260 6.13 16.53 -13.88
C SER A 260 6.19 15.17 -14.56
N GLN A 261 5.43 15.01 -15.65
CA GLN A 261 5.53 13.83 -16.50
C GLN A 261 6.94 13.76 -17.10
N GLN A 262 7.59 12.63 -16.88
CA GLN A 262 8.92 12.29 -17.38
C GLN A 262 8.85 11.43 -18.64
N ALA A 263 7.89 10.50 -18.74
CA ALA A 263 7.78 9.59 -19.88
C ALA A 263 6.33 9.16 -20.16
N TYR A 264 6.08 8.78 -21.41
CA TYR A 264 4.90 8.06 -21.90
C TYR A 264 5.33 6.72 -22.47
N LEU A 265 4.77 5.62 -21.96
CA LEU A 265 5.18 4.26 -22.28
C LEU A 265 4.02 3.49 -22.94
N LYS A 266 4.38 2.72 -23.95
CA LYS A 266 3.51 1.83 -24.73
C LYS A 266 4.17 0.47 -24.93
N ALA A 267 3.36 -0.56 -25.13
CA ALA A 267 3.86 -1.88 -25.51
C ALA A 267 4.70 -1.81 -26.81
N SER A 268 5.73 -2.63 -26.93
CA SER A 268 6.54 -2.73 -28.18
C SER A 268 5.74 -3.25 -29.37
N ASN A 269 4.68 -4.00 -29.12
CA ASN A 269 3.74 -4.60 -30.07
C ASN A 269 2.31 -4.10 -29.78
N THR A 270 2.13 -2.78 -29.67
CA THR A 270 0.84 -2.17 -29.35
C THR A 270 -0.27 -2.62 -30.31
N GLU A 271 -1.30 -3.29 -29.78
CA GLU A 271 -2.51 -3.66 -30.52
C GLU A 271 -3.79 -3.23 -29.78
N ALA A 272 -4.92 -3.32 -30.49
CA ALA A 272 -6.18 -2.88 -29.94
C ALA A 272 -6.62 -3.82 -28.81
N VAL A 273 -7.11 -3.23 -27.71
CA VAL A 273 -7.70 -3.96 -26.58
C VAL A 273 -6.69 -4.76 -25.72
N ASP A 274 -5.38 -4.68 -25.97
CA ASP A 274 -4.35 -5.30 -25.12
C ASP A 274 -4.36 -4.80 -23.66
N ARG A 275 -4.89 -3.58 -23.44
CA ARG A 275 -5.00 -2.91 -22.14
C ARG A 275 -3.66 -2.78 -21.41
N PHE A 276 -2.61 -2.40 -22.14
CA PHE A 276 -1.32 -2.09 -21.53
C PHE A 276 -1.47 -1.04 -20.43
N GLY A 277 -0.86 -1.28 -19.27
CA GLY A 277 -0.99 -0.38 -18.12
C GLY A 277 -2.15 -0.74 -17.17
N TYR A 278 -2.76 -1.91 -17.34
CA TYR A 278 -3.83 -2.38 -16.45
C TYR A 278 -3.36 -2.63 -15.01
N THR A 279 -2.12 -3.09 -14.83
CA THR A 279 -1.47 -3.26 -13.52
C THR A 279 -0.01 -2.80 -13.62
N LEU A 280 0.51 -2.26 -12.53
CA LEU A 280 1.86 -1.68 -12.45
C LEU A 280 2.54 -2.13 -11.17
N SER A 281 3.87 -2.25 -11.23
CA SER A 281 4.71 -2.34 -10.04
C SER A 281 6.07 -1.72 -10.33
N LEU A 282 6.56 -0.90 -9.41
CA LEU A 282 7.77 -0.11 -9.54
C LEU A 282 8.73 -0.48 -8.41
N ASP A 283 10.01 -0.62 -8.71
CA ASP A 283 11.02 -0.91 -7.69
C ASP A 283 11.27 0.30 -6.76
N ASN A 284 11.97 0.05 -5.65
CA ASN A 284 12.28 1.05 -4.63
C ASN A 284 12.95 2.31 -5.23
N THR A 285 13.83 2.09 -6.21
CA THR A 285 14.59 3.17 -6.83
C THR A 285 13.83 3.97 -7.90
N GLY A 286 12.64 3.52 -8.31
CA GLY A 286 11.86 4.14 -9.37
C GLY A 286 12.43 3.91 -10.78
N ASN A 287 13.29 2.90 -10.97
CA ASN A 287 14.02 2.67 -12.22
C ASN A 287 13.68 1.33 -12.91
N THR A 288 12.94 0.42 -12.29
CA THR A 288 12.43 -0.80 -12.93
C THR A 288 10.93 -0.85 -12.75
N LEU A 289 10.19 -0.80 -13.86
CA LEU A 289 8.74 -0.82 -13.90
C LEU A 289 8.28 -2.09 -14.63
N ALA A 290 7.40 -2.86 -14.00
CA ALA A 290 6.65 -3.94 -14.64
C ALA A 290 5.25 -3.45 -15.02
N VAL A 291 4.82 -3.75 -16.24
CA VAL A 291 3.53 -3.33 -16.79
C VAL A 291 2.77 -4.53 -17.34
N GLY A 292 1.56 -4.76 -16.86
CA GLY A 292 0.68 -5.81 -17.35
C GLY A 292 -0.20 -5.38 -18.53
N ALA A 293 -0.40 -6.29 -19.47
CA ALA A 293 -1.34 -6.22 -20.59
C ALA A 293 -2.05 -7.57 -20.70
N TYR A 294 -3.02 -7.81 -19.82
CA TYR A 294 -3.59 -9.15 -19.62
C TYR A 294 -4.48 -9.65 -20.77
N LEU A 295 -4.83 -8.79 -21.72
CA LEU A 295 -5.59 -9.15 -22.92
C LEU A 295 -4.72 -9.23 -24.17
N GLU A 296 -3.39 -9.20 -24.03
CA GLU A 296 -2.48 -9.39 -25.16
C GLU A 296 -2.60 -10.81 -25.74
N ASP A 297 -2.57 -10.94 -27.08
CA ASP A 297 -2.99 -12.15 -27.82
C ASP A 297 -1.84 -13.10 -28.24
N SER A 298 -0.58 -12.79 -27.91
CA SER A 298 0.55 -13.52 -28.50
C SER A 298 0.68 -14.96 -28.00
N ASN A 299 0.96 -15.91 -28.89
CA ASN A 299 1.35 -17.31 -28.57
C ASN A 299 2.81 -17.45 -28.11
N ALA A 300 3.48 -16.36 -27.76
CA ALA A 300 4.81 -16.45 -27.20
C ALA A 300 4.75 -17.18 -25.85
N ASN A 301 5.54 -18.24 -25.70
CA ASN A 301 5.67 -19.04 -24.46
C ASN A 301 7.09 -18.96 -23.86
N SER A 302 7.84 -17.94 -24.28
CA SER A 302 9.19 -17.65 -23.80
C SER A 302 9.38 -16.16 -23.63
N ILE A 303 10.33 -15.80 -22.78
CA ILE A 303 10.81 -14.43 -22.63
C ILE A 303 11.35 -13.93 -23.98
N ASP A 304 10.94 -12.71 -24.35
CA ASP A 304 11.25 -12.07 -25.63
C ASP A 304 10.89 -12.93 -26.86
N GLY A 305 9.84 -13.74 -26.75
CA GLY A 305 9.28 -14.53 -27.85
C GLY A 305 8.68 -13.69 -28.98
N ASN A 306 8.07 -14.37 -29.96
CA ASN A 306 7.46 -13.70 -31.12
C ASN A 306 6.16 -12.97 -30.75
N GLN A 307 6.28 -11.67 -30.48
CA GLN A 307 5.19 -10.76 -30.12
C GLN A 307 4.14 -10.51 -31.23
N LEU A 308 4.34 -11.03 -32.46
CA LEU A 308 3.45 -10.78 -33.60
C LEU A 308 2.51 -11.97 -33.91
N ASP A 309 2.61 -13.05 -33.14
CA ASP A 309 1.80 -14.26 -33.35
C ASP A 309 0.55 -14.24 -32.46
N ASN A 310 -0.50 -13.57 -32.91
CA ASN A 310 -1.73 -13.36 -32.11
C ASN A 310 -2.70 -14.54 -32.21
N SER A 311 -2.18 -15.76 -32.20
CA SER A 311 -3.00 -16.97 -32.29
C SER A 311 -3.59 -17.42 -30.95
N GLU A 312 -3.12 -16.89 -29.80
CA GLU A 312 -3.58 -17.25 -28.45
C GLU A 312 -4.24 -16.06 -27.75
N ILE A 313 -5.52 -15.87 -28.09
CA ILE A 313 -6.31 -14.71 -27.70
C ILE A 313 -6.34 -14.51 -26.18
N ASN A 314 -6.08 -13.30 -25.72
CA ASN A 314 -6.03 -12.87 -24.33
C ASN A 314 -5.15 -13.76 -23.41
N SER A 315 -4.07 -14.34 -23.94
CA SER A 315 -3.13 -15.11 -23.11
C SER A 315 -2.35 -14.19 -22.15
N GLY A 316 -2.24 -12.90 -22.48
CA GLY A 316 -1.72 -11.83 -21.63
C GLY A 316 -0.20 -11.75 -21.60
N ALA A 317 0.33 -10.57 -21.28
CA ALA A 317 1.77 -10.29 -21.28
C ALA A 317 2.20 -9.34 -20.14
N VAL A 318 3.51 -9.35 -19.84
CA VAL A 318 4.14 -8.35 -18.98
C VAL A 318 5.37 -7.74 -19.66
N TYR A 319 5.51 -6.42 -19.57
CA TYR A 319 6.63 -5.67 -20.12
C TYR A 319 7.46 -5.09 -19.00
N ILE A 320 8.77 -5.24 -19.07
CA ILE A 320 9.71 -4.64 -18.12
C ILE A 320 10.36 -3.44 -18.77
N PHE A 321 10.20 -2.27 -18.15
CA PHE A 321 10.90 -1.05 -18.53
C PHE A 321 11.96 -0.73 -17.48
N THR A 322 13.10 -0.23 -17.95
CA THR A 322 14.16 0.28 -17.08
C THR A 322 14.53 1.70 -17.42
N SER A 323 14.78 2.50 -16.40
CA SER A 323 15.26 3.88 -16.51
C SER A 323 16.75 3.96 -16.23
N ASN A 324 17.45 4.76 -17.04
CA ASN A 324 18.81 5.18 -16.75
C ASN A 324 18.88 6.70 -16.83
N ASN A 325 18.98 7.35 -15.66
CA ASN A 325 18.96 8.81 -15.53
C ASN A 325 17.74 9.46 -16.21
N GLY A 326 16.56 8.85 -16.05
CA GLY A 326 15.30 9.32 -16.61
C GLY A 326 15.03 8.94 -18.06
N SER A 327 15.99 8.28 -18.74
CA SER A 327 15.75 7.68 -20.05
C SER A 327 15.19 6.28 -19.88
N TRP A 328 13.90 6.10 -20.17
CA TRP A 328 13.23 4.82 -20.13
C TRP A 328 13.47 4.00 -21.40
N GLY A 329 13.45 2.68 -21.26
CA GLY A 329 13.47 1.74 -22.37
C GLY A 329 12.97 0.37 -21.93
N GLN A 330 12.30 -0.34 -22.84
CA GLN A 330 11.89 -1.72 -22.59
C GLN A 330 13.12 -2.64 -22.51
N GLN A 331 13.22 -3.37 -21.41
CA GLN A 331 14.26 -4.35 -21.15
C GLN A 331 13.83 -5.77 -21.52
N ALA A 332 12.56 -6.12 -21.28
CA ALA A 332 12.06 -7.47 -21.54
C ALA A 332 10.56 -7.50 -21.83
N TYR A 333 10.14 -8.55 -22.53
CA TYR A 333 8.76 -8.99 -22.72
C TYR A 333 8.62 -10.40 -22.10
N LEU A 334 7.70 -10.56 -21.17
CA LEU A 334 7.49 -11.78 -20.39
C LEU A 334 6.13 -12.39 -20.72
N LYS A 335 6.12 -13.72 -20.83
CA LYS A 335 4.94 -14.56 -21.03
C LYS A 335 4.98 -15.76 -20.09
N ALA A 336 3.82 -16.33 -19.82
CA ALA A 336 3.71 -17.64 -19.19
C ALA A 336 4.45 -18.70 -20.04
N SER A 337 5.10 -19.67 -19.38
CA SER A 337 5.77 -20.78 -20.07
C SER A 337 4.81 -21.72 -20.81
N ASN A 338 3.53 -21.68 -20.43
CA ASN A 338 2.42 -22.46 -20.96
C ASN A 338 1.24 -21.51 -21.26
N ALA A 339 1.51 -20.41 -21.98
CA ALA A 339 0.48 -19.46 -22.36
C ALA A 339 -0.64 -20.15 -23.16
N GLU A 340 -1.88 -20.00 -22.71
CA GLU A 340 -3.08 -20.47 -23.39
C GLU A 340 -4.15 -19.36 -23.48
N GLU A 341 -5.15 -19.59 -24.33
CA GLU A 341 -6.27 -18.67 -24.55
C GLU A 341 -6.93 -18.26 -23.22
N ALA A 342 -7.03 -16.95 -23.00
CA ALA A 342 -7.74 -16.33 -21.89
C ALA A 342 -7.22 -16.66 -20.48
N ASP A 343 -5.96 -17.07 -20.33
CA ASP A 343 -5.27 -17.23 -19.03
C ASP A 343 -5.09 -15.91 -18.27
N PHE A 344 -5.08 -14.78 -19.00
CA PHE A 344 -4.92 -13.43 -18.48
C PHE A 344 -3.61 -13.22 -17.69
N PHE A 345 -2.49 -13.75 -18.20
CA PHE A 345 -1.18 -13.51 -17.59
C PHE A 345 -0.87 -12.00 -17.53
N GLY A 346 -0.40 -11.53 -16.37
CA GLY A 346 -0.11 -10.10 -16.18
C GLY A 346 -1.30 -9.29 -15.68
N VAL A 347 -2.38 -9.93 -15.24
CA VAL A 347 -3.54 -9.25 -14.63
C VAL A 347 -3.28 -8.76 -13.20
N ALA A 348 -2.38 -9.42 -12.49
CA ALA A 348 -1.81 -8.99 -11.21
C ALA A 348 -0.30 -9.22 -11.24
N LEU A 349 0.47 -8.29 -10.68
CA LEU A 349 1.92 -8.44 -10.59
C LEU A 349 2.52 -7.64 -9.44
N THR A 350 3.71 -8.05 -8.99
CA THR A 350 4.50 -7.31 -7.99
C THR A 350 5.98 -7.55 -8.22
N LEU A 351 6.75 -6.47 -8.30
CA LEU A 351 8.21 -6.48 -8.18
C LEU A 351 8.60 -6.47 -6.70
N ASN A 352 9.76 -7.00 -6.37
CA ASN A 352 10.40 -6.71 -5.08
C ASN A 352 11.19 -5.39 -5.15
N GLU A 353 11.66 -4.93 -3.99
CA GLU A 353 12.33 -3.63 -3.84
C GLU A 353 13.51 -3.39 -4.81
N ASP A 354 14.33 -4.40 -5.10
CA ASP A 354 15.50 -4.24 -5.98
C ASP A 354 15.17 -4.40 -7.48
N GLY A 355 13.89 -4.63 -7.80
CA GLY A 355 13.37 -4.80 -9.16
C GLY A 355 13.86 -6.05 -9.87
N ASN A 356 14.39 -7.05 -9.15
CA ASN A 356 14.97 -8.26 -9.75
C ASN A 356 14.13 -9.53 -9.55
N THR A 357 13.07 -9.50 -8.77
CA THR A 357 12.10 -10.60 -8.66
C THR A 357 10.71 -10.07 -8.97
N LEU A 358 9.99 -10.78 -9.83
CA LEU A 358 8.62 -10.44 -10.24
C LEU A 358 7.73 -11.66 -10.00
N ALA A 359 6.62 -11.48 -9.29
CA ALA A 359 5.53 -12.45 -9.29
C ALA A 359 4.41 -11.94 -10.22
N VAL A 360 3.85 -12.83 -11.03
CA VAL A 360 2.79 -12.52 -12.01
C VAL A 360 1.65 -13.53 -11.89
N GLY A 361 0.43 -13.03 -11.73
CA GLY A 361 -0.78 -13.82 -11.72
C GLY A 361 -1.37 -14.04 -13.12
N ALA A 362 -1.97 -15.21 -13.29
CA ALA A 362 -2.81 -15.59 -14.43
C ALA A 362 -4.03 -16.31 -13.85
N TYR A 363 -5.01 -15.54 -13.36
CA TYR A 363 -6.08 -16.10 -12.50
C TYR A 363 -7.04 -17.04 -13.25
N ARG A 364 -7.00 -17.05 -14.59
CA ARG A 364 -7.83 -17.93 -15.42
C ARG A 364 -7.09 -19.14 -15.95
N GLU A 365 -5.83 -19.34 -15.57
CA GLU A 365 -5.07 -20.51 -16.00
C GLU A 365 -5.75 -21.81 -15.53
N ASP A 366 -5.82 -22.79 -16.43
CA ASP A 366 -6.71 -23.96 -16.29
C ASP A 366 -6.03 -25.22 -15.72
N SER A 367 -4.73 -25.18 -15.46
CA SER A 367 -3.97 -26.39 -15.18
C SER A 367 -4.32 -27.06 -13.84
N GLY A 368 -4.15 -28.37 -13.75
CA GLY A 368 -4.50 -29.20 -12.62
C GLY A 368 -3.44 -29.23 -11.52
N THR A 369 -3.64 -30.12 -10.55
CA THR A 369 -2.73 -30.28 -9.40
C THR A 369 -1.37 -30.87 -9.80
N GLY A 370 -0.35 -30.62 -8.98
CA GLY A 370 0.95 -31.29 -9.10
C GLY A 370 1.93 -30.63 -10.09
N GLY A 371 1.65 -29.41 -10.53
CA GLY A 371 2.57 -28.62 -11.34
C GLY A 371 2.68 -29.07 -12.81
N ASN A 372 1.74 -29.91 -13.27
CA ASN A 372 1.64 -30.26 -14.68
C ASN A 372 0.91 -29.14 -15.44
N GLN A 373 1.68 -28.26 -16.06
CA GLN A 373 1.22 -27.13 -16.88
C GLN A 373 0.44 -27.52 -18.15
N LEU A 374 0.26 -28.81 -18.42
CA LEU A 374 -0.47 -29.33 -19.58
C LEU A 374 -1.82 -29.96 -19.21
N ASP A 375 -2.20 -29.92 -17.93
CA ASP A 375 -3.38 -30.59 -17.40
C ASP A 375 -4.55 -29.62 -17.25
N ASN A 376 -5.25 -29.24 -18.32
CA ASN A 376 -6.30 -28.20 -18.23
C ASN A 376 -7.64 -28.71 -17.71
N THR A 377 -7.63 -29.51 -16.64
CA THR A 377 -8.83 -30.09 -16.02
C THR A 377 -9.44 -29.22 -14.93
N ALA A 378 -8.74 -28.19 -14.45
CA ALA A 378 -9.17 -27.29 -13.38
C ALA A 378 -9.40 -25.87 -13.91
N THR A 379 -10.47 -25.71 -14.71
CA THR A 379 -10.77 -24.47 -15.42
C THR A 379 -10.84 -23.25 -14.50
N ASN A 380 -10.17 -22.15 -14.86
CA ASN A 380 -10.02 -20.91 -14.09
C ASN A 380 -9.54 -21.13 -12.64
N SER A 381 -8.76 -22.19 -12.37
CA SER A 381 -8.17 -22.40 -11.04
C SER A 381 -7.06 -21.40 -10.72
N GLY A 382 -6.39 -20.90 -11.76
CA GLY A 382 -5.42 -19.80 -11.71
C GLY A 382 -4.01 -20.23 -11.29
N ALA A 383 -3.02 -19.44 -11.70
CA ALA A 383 -1.60 -19.69 -11.44
C ALA A 383 -0.82 -18.42 -11.08
N VAL A 384 0.34 -18.59 -10.43
CA VAL A 384 1.35 -17.53 -10.28
C VAL A 384 2.71 -17.98 -10.79
N TYR A 385 3.37 -17.12 -11.54
CA TYR A 385 4.70 -17.33 -12.11
C TYR A 385 5.68 -16.39 -11.41
N VAL A 386 6.84 -16.91 -11.00
CA VAL A 386 7.89 -16.10 -10.38
C VAL A 386 9.07 -16.02 -11.34
N PHE A 387 9.46 -14.81 -11.71
CA PHE A 387 10.61 -14.52 -12.56
C PHE A 387 11.72 -13.84 -11.75
N ALA A 388 12.96 -14.06 -12.17
CA ALA A 388 14.14 -13.40 -11.60
C ALA A 388 15.04 -12.82 -12.69
N ARG A 389 15.57 -11.62 -12.43
CA ARG A 389 16.57 -10.93 -13.25
C ARG A 389 17.95 -11.09 -12.64
N ILE A 390 18.83 -11.81 -13.33
CA ILE A 390 20.20 -12.07 -12.86
C ILE A 390 21.17 -11.70 -13.98
N GLY A 391 22.10 -10.80 -13.68
CA GLY A 391 23.02 -10.28 -14.71
C GLY A 391 22.30 -9.59 -15.87
N GLY A 392 21.12 -9.00 -15.62
CA GLY A 392 20.28 -8.34 -16.63
C GLY A 392 19.39 -9.28 -17.45
N ILE A 393 19.39 -10.58 -17.17
CA ILE A 393 18.60 -11.58 -17.91
C ILE A 393 17.46 -12.08 -17.02
N TRP A 394 16.23 -11.97 -17.52
CA TRP A 394 15.06 -12.54 -16.88
C TRP A 394 14.95 -14.05 -17.14
N SER A 395 14.48 -14.79 -16.14
CA SER A 395 14.16 -16.22 -16.27
C SER A 395 13.09 -16.62 -15.26
N GLN A 396 12.16 -17.47 -15.67
CA GLN A 396 11.15 -18.03 -14.77
C GLN A 396 11.81 -18.99 -13.79
N GLN A 397 11.62 -18.73 -12.49
CA GLN A 397 12.14 -19.53 -11.38
C GLN A 397 11.09 -20.48 -10.80
N ALA A 398 9.81 -20.11 -10.87
CA ALA A 398 8.74 -20.93 -10.31
C ALA A 398 7.42 -20.79 -11.05
N TYR A 399 6.58 -21.79 -10.85
CA TYR A 399 5.16 -21.87 -11.20
C TYR A 399 4.44 -22.39 -9.95
N LEU A 400 3.47 -21.62 -9.46
CA LEU A 400 2.81 -21.84 -8.18
C LEU A 400 1.31 -22.03 -8.40
N LYS A 401 0.77 -22.99 -7.65
CA LYS A 401 -0.66 -23.31 -7.53
C LYS A 401 -1.02 -23.42 -6.05
N ALA A 402 -2.28 -23.15 -5.70
CA ALA A 402 -2.82 -23.54 -4.41
C ALA A 402 -2.75 -25.08 -4.27
N ASN A 403 -2.62 -25.59 -3.04
CA ASN A 403 -2.59 -27.04 -2.81
C ASN A 403 -3.98 -27.69 -2.93
N ASN A 404 -5.04 -26.90 -2.85
CA ASN A 404 -6.45 -27.27 -2.86
C ASN A 404 -7.19 -26.60 -4.01
N ILE A 405 -6.60 -26.56 -5.21
CA ILE A 405 -7.25 -25.95 -6.37
C ILE A 405 -8.66 -26.52 -6.58
N ASP A 406 -9.60 -25.63 -6.89
CA ASP A 406 -10.87 -25.98 -7.51
C ASP A 406 -11.14 -25.10 -8.74
N ILE A 407 -12.10 -25.56 -9.55
CA ILE A 407 -12.58 -24.84 -10.73
C ILE A 407 -13.14 -23.49 -10.30
N GLY A 408 -12.57 -22.41 -10.80
CA GLY A 408 -13.07 -21.06 -10.56
C GLY A 408 -12.52 -20.35 -9.33
N ASP A 409 -11.60 -20.95 -8.56
CA ASP A 409 -10.99 -20.33 -7.38
C ASP A 409 -10.18 -19.05 -7.70
N ARG A 410 -9.70 -18.93 -8.94
CA ARG A 410 -8.93 -17.77 -9.46
C ARG A 410 -7.65 -17.44 -8.67
N PHE A 411 -6.87 -18.45 -8.34
CA PHE A 411 -5.57 -18.25 -7.68
C PHE A 411 -4.66 -17.32 -8.51
N GLY A 412 -4.08 -16.31 -7.87
CA GLY A 412 -3.25 -15.30 -8.56
C GLY A 412 -4.01 -14.05 -8.98
N VAL A 413 -5.27 -13.87 -8.57
CA VAL A 413 -6.04 -12.64 -8.83
C VAL A 413 -5.43 -11.40 -8.17
N ALA A 414 -4.71 -11.57 -7.06
CA ALA A 414 -3.91 -10.53 -6.40
C ALA A 414 -2.66 -11.17 -5.78
N VAL A 415 -1.53 -10.45 -5.80
CA VAL A 415 -0.23 -10.92 -5.30
C VAL A 415 0.52 -9.80 -4.58
N SER A 416 1.30 -10.13 -3.55
CA SER A 416 2.19 -9.18 -2.88
C SER A 416 3.45 -9.90 -2.35
N LEU A 417 4.63 -9.33 -2.58
CA LEU A 417 5.94 -9.95 -2.36
C LEU A 417 6.77 -9.14 -1.38
N SER A 418 7.43 -9.81 -0.42
CA SER A 418 8.33 -9.15 0.52
C SER A 418 9.60 -8.64 -0.18
N ALA A 419 10.26 -7.64 0.41
CA ALA A 419 11.47 -7.02 -0.11
C ALA A 419 12.58 -8.02 -0.46
N ASP A 420 12.80 -8.97 0.45
CA ASP A 420 13.79 -10.03 0.32
C ASP A 420 13.39 -11.17 -0.65
N SER A 421 12.20 -11.08 -1.24
CA SER A 421 11.59 -12.06 -2.13
C SER A 421 11.45 -13.46 -1.52
N ASN A 422 11.36 -13.58 -0.20
CA ASN A 422 11.21 -14.85 0.48
C ASN A 422 9.79 -15.15 0.95
N THR A 423 8.89 -14.15 0.97
CA THR A 423 7.48 -14.34 1.31
C THR A 423 6.59 -13.76 0.21
N LEU A 424 5.66 -14.56 -0.31
CA LEU A 424 4.71 -14.17 -1.34
C LEU A 424 3.30 -14.49 -0.85
N ALA A 425 2.44 -13.49 -0.77
CA ALA A 425 0.99 -13.67 -0.57
C ALA A 425 0.30 -13.77 -1.94
N VAL A 426 -0.60 -14.73 -2.09
CA VAL A 426 -1.39 -14.95 -3.31
C VAL A 426 -2.86 -15.15 -2.93
N ALA A 427 -3.75 -14.37 -3.53
CA ALA A 427 -5.18 -14.50 -3.32
C ALA A 427 -5.85 -15.45 -4.31
N ALA A 428 -6.94 -16.08 -3.85
CA ALA A 428 -7.93 -16.81 -4.63
C ALA A 428 -9.30 -16.38 -4.09
N ASN A 429 -9.80 -15.24 -4.57
CA ASN A 429 -10.94 -14.56 -3.94
C ASN A 429 -12.28 -15.31 -4.15
N PHE A 430 -12.31 -16.31 -5.03
CA PHE A 430 -13.48 -17.14 -5.33
C PHE A 430 -13.35 -18.56 -4.75
N GLU A 431 -12.46 -18.77 -3.79
CA GLU A 431 -12.35 -20.05 -3.11
C GLU A 431 -13.57 -20.30 -2.19
N ASP A 432 -14.12 -21.52 -2.25
CA ASP A 432 -15.46 -21.83 -1.72
C ASP A 432 -15.49 -22.42 -0.29
N SER A 433 -14.34 -22.44 0.41
CA SER A 433 -14.25 -23.17 1.66
C SER A 433 -14.86 -22.45 2.84
N SER A 434 -15.58 -23.21 3.66
CA SER A 434 -16.11 -22.73 4.94
C SER A 434 -15.07 -22.76 6.07
N ALA A 435 -13.77 -22.79 5.74
CA ALA A 435 -12.70 -22.68 6.72
C ALA A 435 -12.61 -21.25 7.25
N ASN A 436 -12.22 -21.07 8.52
CA ASN A 436 -12.06 -19.75 9.13
C ASN A 436 -10.64 -19.57 9.68
N GLY A 437 -10.16 -18.33 9.68
CA GLY A 437 -8.87 -17.96 10.27
C GLY A 437 -7.67 -18.63 9.59
N VAL A 438 -6.65 -19.00 10.38
CA VAL A 438 -5.38 -19.52 9.85
C VAL A 438 -5.35 -21.04 9.88
N GLY A 439 -5.01 -21.66 8.74
CA GLY A 439 -4.75 -23.10 8.64
C GLY A 439 -6.00 -23.98 8.78
N GLY A 440 -7.18 -23.44 8.50
CA GLY A 440 -8.43 -24.20 8.44
C GLY A 440 -8.41 -25.28 7.35
N ASN A 441 -9.37 -26.21 7.39
CA ASN A 441 -9.46 -27.31 6.43
C ASN A 441 -9.96 -26.82 5.06
N PRO A 442 -9.15 -26.86 3.99
CA PRO A 442 -9.48 -26.24 2.72
C PRO A 442 -10.33 -27.13 1.78
N VAL A 443 -10.91 -28.24 2.29
CA VAL A 443 -11.60 -29.25 1.46
C VAL A 443 -13.13 -29.11 1.48
N SER A 444 -13.66 -28.19 2.29
CA SER A 444 -15.08 -27.83 2.25
C SER A 444 -15.31 -26.92 1.05
N ASN A 445 -16.41 -27.06 0.30
CA ASN A 445 -16.81 -26.13 -0.78
C ASN A 445 -18.28 -25.78 -0.62
N VAL A 446 -18.62 -25.12 0.49
CA VAL A 446 -20.03 -24.84 0.89
C VAL A 446 -20.31 -23.36 1.13
N SER A 447 -19.27 -22.52 1.20
CA SER A 447 -19.34 -21.07 1.37
C SER A 447 -18.86 -20.44 0.07
N ALA A 448 -19.75 -20.37 -0.91
CA ALA A 448 -19.39 -19.96 -2.26
C ALA A 448 -18.72 -18.58 -2.27
N ASP A 449 -17.67 -18.42 -3.07
CA ASP A 449 -16.93 -17.16 -3.26
C ASP A 449 -16.47 -16.49 -1.95
N SER A 450 -16.28 -17.27 -0.88
CA SER A 450 -15.86 -16.74 0.42
C SER A 450 -14.40 -16.29 0.44
N GLY A 451 -13.59 -16.82 -0.47
CA GLY A 451 -12.23 -16.39 -0.78
C GLY A 451 -11.16 -16.88 0.18
N ALA A 452 -9.91 -16.89 -0.28
CA ALA A 452 -8.73 -17.33 0.48
C ALA A 452 -7.46 -16.57 0.10
N VAL A 453 -6.48 -16.57 1.01
CA VAL A 453 -5.10 -16.13 0.73
C VAL A 453 -4.11 -17.20 1.14
N TYR A 454 -3.12 -17.44 0.29
CA TYR A 454 -2.05 -18.41 0.47
C TYR A 454 -0.73 -17.67 0.65
N VAL A 455 0.01 -18.01 1.70
CA VAL A 455 1.36 -17.48 1.91
C VAL A 455 2.37 -18.53 1.51
N PHE A 456 3.21 -18.22 0.52
CA PHE A 456 4.33 -19.04 0.12
C PHE A 456 5.63 -18.48 0.69
N THR A 457 6.54 -19.37 1.07
CA THR A 457 7.90 -19.01 1.46
C THR A 457 8.94 -19.69 0.59
N ARG A 458 10.01 -18.96 0.27
CA ARG A 458 11.14 -19.47 -0.50
C ARG A 458 12.26 -19.91 0.44
N SER A 459 12.74 -21.13 0.23
CA SER A 459 13.95 -21.65 0.88
C SER A 459 15.05 -21.91 -0.14
N GLY A 460 16.33 -21.73 0.22
CA GLY A 460 17.45 -22.04 -0.68
C GLY A 460 17.93 -20.91 -1.60
N GLY A 461 17.47 -19.67 -1.40
CA GLY A 461 17.92 -18.49 -2.15
C GLY A 461 17.21 -18.31 -3.50
N LEU A 462 17.67 -17.34 -4.30
CA LEU A 462 17.00 -16.91 -5.52
C LEU A 462 17.10 -17.95 -6.67
N ILE A 463 18.26 -18.60 -6.81
CA ILE A 463 18.50 -19.64 -7.81
C ILE A 463 18.42 -21.02 -7.15
N GLY A 464 17.57 -21.90 -7.69
CA GLY A 464 17.40 -23.25 -7.18
C GLY A 464 16.67 -23.31 -5.83
N GLY A 465 16.20 -22.17 -5.33
CA GLY A 465 15.31 -22.11 -4.19
C GLY A 465 13.96 -22.71 -4.51
N THR A 466 13.32 -23.26 -3.49
CA THR A 466 12.01 -23.89 -3.60
C THR A 466 10.99 -23.06 -2.84
N TRP A 467 9.90 -22.73 -3.53
CA TRP A 467 8.72 -22.14 -2.91
C TRP A 467 7.85 -23.26 -2.32
N SER A 468 7.33 -23.00 -1.12
CA SER A 468 6.38 -23.90 -0.46
C SER A 468 5.30 -23.09 0.23
N GLN A 469 4.06 -23.56 0.19
CA GLN A 469 2.96 -22.95 0.92
C GLN A 469 3.22 -23.08 2.43
N GLN A 470 3.38 -21.95 3.10
CA GLN A 470 3.52 -21.84 4.55
C GLN A 470 2.17 -21.74 5.25
N ALA A 471 1.22 -21.01 4.66
CA ALA A 471 -0.09 -20.79 5.28
C ALA A 471 -1.22 -20.73 4.25
N TYR A 472 -2.42 -21.02 4.76
CA TYR A 472 -3.73 -20.80 4.14
C TYR A 472 -4.54 -19.94 5.10
N LEU A 473 -5.02 -18.81 4.63
CA LEU A 473 -5.66 -17.77 5.42
C LEU A 473 -7.09 -17.55 4.92
N LYS A 474 -8.01 -17.44 5.86
CA LYS A 474 -9.43 -17.15 5.67
C LYS A 474 -9.85 -16.05 6.63
N ALA A 475 -10.92 -15.34 6.30
CA ALA A 475 -11.58 -14.42 7.23
C ALA A 475 -11.98 -15.16 8.53
N SER A 476 -11.88 -14.49 9.69
CA SER A 476 -12.35 -15.07 10.96
C SER A 476 -13.86 -15.34 10.97
N ASN A 477 -14.61 -14.55 10.21
CA ASN A 477 -16.07 -14.59 10.02
C ASN A 477 -16.44 -14.96 8.57
N THR A 478 -15.75 -15.95 7.98
CA THR A 478 -15.98 -16.41 6.60
C THR A 478 -17.47 -16.60 6.29
N ASP A 479 -17.99 -15.85 5.32
CA ASP A 479 -19.34 -15.99 4.77
C ASP A 479 -19.29 -16.09 3.23
N THR A 480 -20.43 -16.45 2.65
CA THR A 480 -20.61 -16.54 1.20
C THR A 480 -20.47 -15.15 0.57
N ASP A 481 -19.87 -15.07 -0.61
CA ASP A 481 -19.71 -13.84 -1.40
C ASP A 481 -18.85 -12.73 -0.77
N ASP A 482 -18.22 -12.94 0.40
CA ASP A 482 -17.37 -11.92 1.08
C ASP A 482 -16.14 -11.52 0.24
N LEU A 483 -15.69 -12.39 -0.69
CA LEU A 483 -14.52 -12.22 -1.54
C LEU A 483 -13.21 -11.93 -0.79
N PHE A 484 -12.93 -12.67 0.28
CA PHE A 484 -11.67 -12.52 1.02
C PHE A 484 -10.46 -12.76 0.09
N GLY A 485 -9.54 -11.81 0.04
CA GLY A 485 -8.44 -11.82 -0.94
C GLY A 485 -8.71 -10.94 -2.17
N THR A 486 -9.73 -10.08 -2.16
CA THR A 486 -9.95 -9.09 -3.23
C THR A 486 -8.71 -8.21 -3.45
N SER A 487 -8.01 -7.85 -2.36
CA SER A 487 -6.73 -7.15 -2.38
C SER A 487 -5.81 -7.68 -1.29
N VAL A 488 -4.49 -7.65 -1.52
CA VAL A 488 -3.48 -8.08 -0.55
C VAL A 488 -2.29 -7.12 -0.53
N GLY A 489 -1.73 -6.87 0.64
CA GLY A 489 -0.55 -6.01 0.83
C GLY A 489 0.33 -6.54 1.95
N LEU A 490 1.59 -6.81 1.64
CA LEU A 490 2.59 -7.37 2.55
C LEU A 490 3.63 -6.31 2.91
N SER A 491 4.05 -6.25 4.17
CA SER A 491 5.20 -5.41 4.58
C SER A 491 6.53 -5.93 4.01
N ASP A 492 7.54 -5.08 3.96
CA ASP A 492 8.85 -5.41 3.37
C ASP A 492 9.53 -6.59 4.07
N ASP A 493 9.36 -6.69 5.39
CA ASP A 493 9.86 -7.79 6.21
C ASP A 493 9.06 -9.10 6.06
N GLY A 494 7.95 -9.05 5.32
CA GLY A 494 7.07 -10.18 5.04
C GLY A 494 6.27 -10.67 6.24
N ASN A 495 6.17 -9.91 7.33
CA ASN A 495 5.55 -10.36 8.58
C ASN A 495 4.21 -9.69 8.91
N THR A 496 3.79 -8.67 8.17
CA THR A 496 2.45 -8.07 8.28
C THR A 496 1.76 -8.19 6.94
N LEU A 497 0.55 -8.74 6.92
CA LEU A 497 -0.26 -8.92 5.73
C LEU A 497 -1.65 -8.32 5.95
N ALA A 498 -2.04 -7.38 5.11
CA ALA A 498 -3.39 -6.87 5.02
C ALA A 498 -4.15 -7.57 3.88
N VAL A 499 -5.39 -7.98 4.14
CA VAL A 499 -6.25 -8.68 3.17
C VAL A 499 -7.63 -8.04 3.14
N GLY A 500 -8.09 -7.64 1.96
CA GLY A 500 -9.43 -7.10 1.74
C GLY A 500 -10.47 -8.18 1.46
N ALA A 501 -11.67 -7.99 1.99
CA ALA A 501 -12.89 -8.74 1.68
C ALA A 501 -13.97 -7.71 1.31
N ALA A 502 -13.95 -7.25 0.07
CA ALA A 502 -14.67 -6.05 -0.36
C ALA A 502 -16.19 -6.20 -0.33
N GLN A 503 -16.70 -7.42 -0.19
CA GLN A 503 -18.13 -7.69 -0.15
C GLN A 503 -18.64 -8.14 1.22
N GLU A 504 -17.80 -8.08 2.26
CA GLU A 504 -18.24 -8.42 3.62
C GLU A 504 -19.39 -7.51 4.12
N ASP A 505 -20.37 -8.12 4.79
CA ASP A 505 -21.70 -7.54 5.00
C ASP A 505 -21.90 -6.83 6.35
N SER A 506 -20.87 -6.72 7.20
CA SER A 506 -21.03 -6.19 8.55
C SER A 506 -21.16 -4.69 8.61
N ASN A 507 -22.07 -4.20 9.45
CA ASN A 507 -22.20 -2.78 9.77
C ASN A 507 -21.28 -2.32 10.93
N ALA A 508 -20.32 -3.16 11.33
CA ALA A 508 -19.29 -2.74 12.28
C ALA A 508 -18.51 -1.54 11.75
N ILE A 509 -18.03 -0.70 12.67
CA ILE A 509 -17.18 0.46 12.36
C ILE A 509 -15.86 0.35 13.11
N GLY A 510 -14.77 0.86 12.55
CA GLY A 510 -13.47 0.87 13.19
C GLY A 510 -12.84 -0.50 13.36
N ILE A 511 -12.27 -0.80 14.53
CA ILE A 511 -11.33 -1.93 14.69
C ILE A 511 -11.89 -2.94 15.70
N ASN A 512 -11.89 -4.23 15.32
CA ASN A 512 -12.27 -5.37 16.17
C ASN A 512 -13.66 -5.28 16.82
N ASN A 513 -14.63 -4.65 16.11
CA ASN A 513 -16.04 -4.66 16.52
C ASN A 513 -16.77 -5.92 16.02
N ASP A 514 -18.10 -5.97 16.14
CA ASP A 514 -18.91 -7.18 15.87
C ASP A 514 -18.90 -7.60 14.39
N GLN A 515 -18.20 -8.68 14.09
CA GLN A 515 -18.05 -9.26 12.76
C GLN A 515 -19.24 -10.14 12.32
N ASN A 516 -20.20 -10.44 13.20
CA ASN A 516 -21.25 -11.44 12.93
C ASN A 516 -22.61 -10.82 12.58
N ASN A 517 -22.68 -9.49 12.48
CA ASN A 517 -23.86 -8.83 11.97
C ASN A 517 -23.68 -8.69 10.45
N ASN A 518 -24.72 -8.92 9.65
CA ASN A 518 -24.69 -8.77 8.19
C ASN A 518 -25.74 -7.73 7.77
N LEU A 519 -25.70 -6.54 8.38
CA LEU A 519 -26.73 -5.51 8.24
C LEU A 519 -26.36 -4.40 7.24
N ALA A 520 -25.14 -4.40 6.69
CA ALA A 520 -24.66 -3.46 5.69
C ALA A 520 -24.04 -4.24 4.51
N PRO A 521 -24.87 -4.78 3.61
CA PRO A 521 -24.40 -5.67 2.57
C PRO A 521 -23.35 -5.00 1.67
N ILE A 522 -22.30 -5.74 1.30
CA ILE A 522 -21.22 -5.28 0.42
C ILE A 522 -20.52 -4.02 0.98
N SER A 523 -20.48 -3.88 2.30
CA SER A 523 -19.82 -2.75 2.95
C SER A 523 -18.30 -2.93 3.01
N GLY A 524 -17.83 -4.17 2.98
CA GLY A 524 -16.44 -4.57 2.85
C GLY A 524 -15.62 -4.47 4.14
N SER A 525 -14.55 -5.25 4.25
CA SER A 525 -13.68 -5.29 5.43
C SER A 525 -12.21 -5.53 5.07
N VAL A 526 -11.31 -5.30 6.04
CA VAL A 526 -9.89 -5.67 5.93
C VAL A 526 -9.44 -6.46 7.15
N TYR A 527 -8.63 -7.49 6.95
CA TYR A 527 -8.06 -8.32 8.00
C TYR A 527 -6.55 -8.15 8.01
N ILE A 528 -5.98 -7.98 9.21
CA ILE A 528 -4.53 -7.88 9.41
C ILE A 528 -4.05 -9.18 10.03
N PHE A 529 -3.10 -9.83 9.37
CA PHE A 529 -2.40 -10.99 9.87
C PHE A 529 -0.95 -10.63 10.17
N THR A 530 -0.40 -11.18 11.25
CA THR A 530 1.02 -11.04 11.58
C THR A 530 1.69 -12.39 11.73
N ARG A 531 2.96 -12.43 11.34
CA ARG A 531 3.81 -13.62 11.45
C ARG A 531 4.81 -13.47 12.57
N ILE A 532 4.70 -14.31 13.59
CA ILE A 532 5.63 -14.37 14.72
C ILE A 532 6.19 -15.78 14.82
N ASN A 533 7.52 -15.92 14.83
CA ASN A 533 8.22 -17.21 14.86
C ASN A 533 7.76 -18.20 13.76
N GLY A 534 7.40 -17.66 12.58
CA GLY A 534 6.94 -18.45 11.44
C GLY A 534 5.47 -18.88 11.48
N LEU A 535 4.71 -18.48 12.50
CA LEU A 535 3.28 -18.73 12.63
C LEU A 535 2.50 -17.45 12.31
N TRP A 536 1.48 -17.58 11.47
CA TRP A 536 0.56 -16.49 11.16
C TRP A 536 -0.63 -16.52 12.13
N ASP A 537 -1.04 -15.35 12.60
CA ASP A 537 -2.24 -15.16 13.40
C ASP A 537 -2.96 -13.89 12.92
N GLN A 538 -4.30 -13.87 13.02
CA GLN A 538 -5.06 -12.65 12.77
C GLN A 538 -4.90 -11.69 13.96
N GLN A 539 -4.41 -10.49 13.67
CA GLN A 539 -4.23 -9.41 14.65
C GLN A 539 -5.44 -8.49 14.73
N ALA A 540 -6.05 -8.16 13.58
CA ALA A 540 -7.15 -7.21 13.54
C ALA A 540 -8.15 -7.48 12.42
N TYR A 541 -9.36 -6.97 12.62
CA TYR A 541 -10.45 -6.79 11.66
C TYR A 541 -10.77 -5.30 11.62
N LEU A 542 -10.80 -4.72 10.42
CA LEU A 542 -10.90 -3.29 10.16
C LEU A 542 -12.14 -3.01 9.31
N LYS A 543 -12.83 -1.92 9.68
CA LYS A 543 -13.96 -1.33 8.99
C LYS A 543 -13.82 0.17 8.98
N ALA A 544 -14.32 0.80 7.93
CA ALA A 544 -14.44 2.26 7.83
C ALA A 544 -15.03 2.88 9.11
N SER A 545 -14.72 4.16 9.35
CA SER A 545 -15.30 4.93 10.45
C SER A 545 -16.79 5.25 10.25
N ASN A 546 -17.30 5.11 9.02
CA ASN A 546 -18.66 5.43 8.57
C ASN A 546 -19.25 4.36 7.65
N THR A 547 -18.99 3.07 7.93
CA THR A 547 -19.44 1.91 7.15
C THR A 547 -20.90 1.95 6.71
N GLN A 548 -21.13 1.80 5.41
CA GLN A 548 -22.46 1.66 4.81
C GLN A 548 -22.49 0.56 3.75
N ALA A 549 -23.71 0.16 3.39
CA ALA A 549 -23.92 -0.86 2.38
C ALA A 549 -23.42 -0.39 1.00
N ASN A 550 -22.76 -1.29 0.27
CA ASN A 550 -22.15 -1.08 -1.04
C ASN A 550 -20.90 -0.19 -1.09
N ASP A 551 -20.35 0.27 0.04
CA ASP A 551 -19.13 1.10 0.06
C ASP A 551 -17.88 0.36 -0.45
N GLN A 552 -17.89 -0.97 -0.40
CA GLN A 552 -16.78 -1.84 -0.80
C GLN A 552 -15.44 -1.53 -0.13
N PHE A 553 -15.45 -1.25 1.18
CA PHE A 553 -14.24 -1.02 1.94
C PHE A 553 -13.29 -2.22 1.83
N GLY A 554 -12.02 -1.98 1.49
CA GLY A 554 -11.05 -3.06 1.24
C GLY A 554 -11.05 -3.59 -0.19
N PHE A 555 -11.72 -2.91 -1.14
CA PHE A 555 -11.58 -3.21 -2.57
C PHE A 555 -10.15 -2.98 -3.06
N ALA A 556 -9.53 -1.89 -2.63
CA ALA A 556 -8.11 -1.61 -2.83
C ALA A 556 -7.49 -1.27 -1.48
N LEU A 557 -6.26 -1.71 -1.26
CA LEU A 557 -5.46 -1.37 -0.09
C LEU A 557 -3.99 -1.29 -0.47
N ASP A 558 -3.22 -0.55 0.31
CA ASP A 558 -1.76 -0.60 0.25
C ASP A 558 -1.16 -0.43 1.65
N LEU A 559 -0.08 -1.16 1.92
CA LEU A 559 0.61 -1.21 3.20
C LEU A 559 2.02 -0.67 3.01
N SER A 560 2.40 0.35 3.77
CA SER A 560 3.77 0.89 3.73
C SER A 560 4.79 -0.19 4.07
N GLY A 561 5.98 -0.09 3.48
CA GLY A 561 7.05 -1.08 3.61
C GLY A 561 7.43 -1.37 5.07
N ASP A 562 7.43 -0.34 5.91
CA ASP A 562 7.65 -0.46 7.36
C ASP A 562 6.50 -1.13 8.15
N GLY A 563 5.39 -1.43 7.48
CA GLY A 563 4.19 -2.05 8.04
C GLY A 563 3.48 -1.18 9.08
N ASN A 564 3.70 0.14 9.09
CA ASN A 564 3.09 1.04 10.06
C ASN A 564 1.90 1.83 9.51
N THR A 565 1.74 1.95 8.18
CA THR A 565 0.65 2.70 7.54
C THR A 565 -0.09 1.86 6.53
N LEU A 566 -1.39 1.70 6.77
CA LEU A 566 -2.30 1.05 5.84
C LEU A 566 -3.27 2.08 5.28
N ALA A 567 -3.31 2.21 3.96
CA ALA A 567 -4.36 2.93 3.24
C ALA A 567 -5.38 1.91 2.73
N VAL A 568 -6.67 2.17 2.95
CA VAL A 568 -7.76 1.31 2.50
C VAL A 568 -8.81 2.14 1.80
N ALA A 569 -9.22 1.73 0.61
CA ALA A 569 -10.25 2.41 -0.15
C ALA A 569 -11.64 1.83 0.12
N ALA A 570 -12.64 2.71 0.06
CA ALA A 570 -14.04 2.40 -0.18
C ALA A 570 -14.46 3.20 -1.42
N SER A 571 -14.20 2.65 -2.61
CA SER A 571 -14.31 3.39 -3.87
C SER A 571 -15.76 3.73 -4.26
N LEU A 572 -16.73 3.11 -3.58
CA LEU A 572 -18.15 3.37 -3.75
C LEU A 572 -18.77 4.14 -2.58
N GLU A 573 -17.96 4.72 -1.69
CA GLU A 573 -18.46 5.57 -0.61
C GLU A 573 -19.14 6.83 -1.15
N ASP A 574 -20.24 7.24 -0.50
CA ASP A 574 -21.22 8.19 -1.04
C ASP A 574 -21.07 9.64 -0.52
N SER A 575 -19.99 9.99 0.17
CA SER A 575 -19.89 11.32 0.81
C SER A 575 -19.47 12.42 -0.14
N ASN A 576 -20.08 13.60 -0.01
CA ASN A 576 -19.63 14.82 -0.71
C ASN A 576 -18.45 15.54 -0.02
N ALA A 577 -17.91 14.95 1.04
CA ALA A 577 -16.81 15.53 1.79
C ALA A 577 -15.61 15.82 0.87
N LEU A 578 -14.90 16.91 1.17
CA LEU A 578 -13.70 17.33 0.44
C LEU A 578 -12.46 17.18 1.31
N ASP A 579 -11.32 16.98 0.65
CA ASP A 579 -9.98 16.96 1.25
C ASP A 579 -9.86 15.97 2.43
N VAL A 580 -9.16 16.37 3.49
CA VAL A 580 -8.82 15.53 4.64
C VAL A 580 -9.75 15.81 5.80
N GLY A 581 -10.38 14.77 6.33
CA GLY A 581 -11.18 14.84 7.55
C GLY A 581 -12.53 15.54 7.41
N GLY A 582 -13.09 15.56 6.20
CA GLY A 582 -14.42 16.08 5.93
C GLY A 582 -15.56 15.31 6.62
N ASN A 583 -16.80 15.75 6.39
CA ASN A 583 -17.99 15.20 7.05
C ASN A 583 -18.38 13.81 6.52
N GLN A 584 -17.93 12.77 7.20
CA GLN A 584 -18.18 11.37 6.86
C GLN A 584 -19.65 10.92 6.98
N THR A 585 -20.53 11.73 7.58
CA THR A 585 -21.96 11.37 7.69
C THR A 585 -22.79 11.89 6.53
N ASP A 586 -22.20 12.63 5.61
CA ASP A 586 -22.86 13.04 4.38
C ASP A 586 -22.81 11.87 3.38
N ASN A 587 -23.93 11.60 2.71
CA ASN A 587 -24.10 10.54 1.71
C ASN A 587 -24.81 11.07 0.46
N SER A 588 -24.56 12.33 0.10
CA SER A 588 -25.26 12.96 -1.02
C SER A 588 -24.64 12.70 -2.39
N GLU A 589 -23.44 12.12 -2.47
CA GLU A 589 -22.61 12.05 -3.69
C GLU A 589 -22.20 10.61 -4.01
N ASN A 590 -23.07 9.91 -4.72
CA ASN A 590 -22.98 8.46 -4.87
C ASN A 590 -21.71 8.00 -5.59
N GLY A 591 -21.01 7.01 -5.03
CA GLY A 591 -19.85 6.39 -5.63
C GLY A 591 -18.68 7.34 -5.87
N SER A 592 -18.60 8.41 -5.08
CA SER A 592 -17.52 9.39 -5.17
C SER A 592 -16.22 8.87 -4.55
N GLY A 593 -16.32 7.95 -3.59
CA GLY A 593 -15.22 7.14 -3.06
C GLY A 593 -14.40 7.83 -1.97
N ALA A 594 -13.79 7.05 -1.09
CA ALA A 594 -13.00 7.53 0.04
C ALA A 594 -11.78 6.64 0.32
N VAL A 595 -10.78 7.20 1.01
CA VAL A 595 -9.63 6.45 1.53
C VAL A 595 -9.50 6.65 3.04
N TYR A 596 -9.22 5.56 3.74
CA TYR A 596 -9.05 5.52 5.19
C TYR A 596 -7.62 5.14 5.55
N LEU A 597 -7.09 5.75 6.62
CA LEU A 597 -5.73 5.48 7.09
C LEU A 597 -5.73 4.84 8.48
N TYR A 598 -5.02 3.72 8.60
CA TYR A 598 -4.83 2.95 9.84
C TYR A 598 -3.37 2.87 10.27
#